data_AF-A0A640WCL7-F1
#
_entry.id   AF-A0A640WCL7-F1
#
_cell.length_a   1.000
_cell.length_b   1.000
_cell.length_c   1.000
_cell.angle_alpha   90.00
_cell.angle_beta   90.00
_cell.angle_gamma   90.00
#
_symmetry.space_group_name_H-M   'P 1'
#
loop_
_entity.id
_entity.type
_entity.pdbx_description
1 polymer ?
#
loop_
_entity_poly.entity_id
_entity_poly.type
_entity_poly.pdbx_seq_one_letter_code
_entity_poly.pdbx_strand_id
1 'polypeptide(L)'
;MAQHGLSLNDTHSKVIGYLLWIFGFTGAHRFYYGKPVTGTIWFLTLGLFGIGWLIDLFLIPGMDRQADLRFRAGPTSYTLAWILLTFLGVFGIHRMYMGKWITGLIYLVTGGLFLIGILYDFWTLNDQISLKHARRGL
;
A
#
# COMPACT_ATOMS: atom_id res chain seq x y z
N MET A 1 33.84 -0.96 13.09
CA MET A 1 32.86 0.05 12.64
C MET A 1 32.33 -0.39 11.28
N ALA A 2 31.27 -1.20 11.28
CA ALA A 2 30.68 -1.73 10.06
C ALA A 2 29.83 -0.64 9.39
N GLN A 3 30.03 -0.51 8.09
CA GLN A 3 29.54 0.55 7.23
C GLN A 3 28.00 0.63 7.26
N HIS A 4 27.48 1.82 7.59
CA HIS A 4 26.09 2.20 7.39
C HIS A 4 25.87 2.31 5.87
N GLY A 5 25.68 1.15 5.22
CA GLY A 5 25.44 1.06 3.79
C GLY A 5 24.16 1.79 3.45
N LEU A 6 24.31 2.93 2.77
CA LEU A 6 23.32 3.65 1.96
C LEU A 6 21.88 3.20 2.19
N SER A 7 21.10 3.99 2.94
CA SER A 7 19.64 3.89 2.87
C SER A 7 19.23 4.20 1.44
N LEU A 8 19.20 3.16 0.59
CA LEU A 8 18.28 3.11 -0.54
C LEU A 8 16.94 3.55 0.05
N ASN A 9 16.30 4.55 -0.54
CA ASN A 9 15.07 5.10 0.00
C ASN A 9 14.00 4.00 -0.02
N ASP A 10 13.91 3.21 1.06
CA ASP A 10 12.91 2.18 1.27
C ASP A 10 11.55 2.89 1.20
N THR A 11 10.82 2.63 0.12
CA THR A 11 9.55 3.29 -0.15
C THR A 11 8.45 2.70 0.74
N HIS A 12 8.56 1.40 0.99
CA HIS A 12 7.68 0.60 1.83
C HIS A 12 8.47 0.00 2.99
N SER A 13 7.86 -0.06 4.17
CA SER A 13 8.43 -0.78 5.32
C SER A 13 8.23 -2.29 5.18
N LYS A 14 9.33 -3.06 5.21
CA LYS A 14 9.36 -4.53 5.29
C LYS A 14 8.61 -5.07 6.52
N VAL A 15 8.82 -4.43 7.67
CA VAL A 15 8.18 -4.82 8.94
C VAL A 15 6.65 -4.75 8.80
N ILE A 16 6.15 -3.67 8.20
CA ILE A 16 4.71 -3.53 7.93
C ILE A 16 4.24 -4.57 6.91
N GLY A 17 5.06 -4.90 5.90
CA GLY A 17 4.79 -6.02 5.00
C GLY A 17 4.57 -7.35 5.73
N TYR A 18 5.42 -7.69 6.69
CA TYR A 18 5.25 -8.89 7.52
C TYR A 18 4.05 -8.80 8.49
N LEU A 19 3.75 -7.62 9.03
CA LEU A 19 2.53 -7.44 9.85
C LEU A 19 1.26 -7.63 9.02
N LEU A 20 1.22 -7.11 7.79
CA LEU A 20 0.12 -7.32 6.85
C LEU A 20 0.01 -8.78 6.38
N TRP A 21 1.13 -9.52 6.38
CA TRP A 21 1.14 -10.95 6.07
C TRP A 21 0.44 -11.83 7.12
N ILE A 22 0.36 -11.40 8.38
CA ILE A 22 -0.45 -12.10 9.40
C ILE A 22 -1.91 -12.20 8.96
N PHE A 23 -2.42 -11.14 8.31
CA PHE A 23 -3.74 -11.10 7.67
C PHE A 23 -3.65 -11.46 6.17
N GLY A 24 -2.59 -12.14 5.76
CA GLY A 24 -2.17 -12.31 4.37
C GLY A 24 -3.11 -13.17 3.52
N PHE A 25 -4.01 -13.94 4.12
CA PHE A 25 -5.11 -14.62 3.42
C PHE A 25 -6.02 -13.61 2.69
N THR A 26 -6.08 -12.35 3.13
CA THR A 26 -6.80 -11.27 2.44
C THR A 26 -6.01 -10.68 1.26
N GLY A 27 -4.72 -11.00 1.11
CA GLY A 27 -3.84 -10.39 0.10
C GLY A 27 -3.35 -8.97 0.45
N ALA A 28 -3.58 -8.46 1.66
CA ALA A 28 -3.25 -7.08 2.06
C ALA A 28 -1.79 -6.67 1.77
N HIS A 29 -0.83 -7.54 2.08
CA HIS A 29 0.59 -7.30 1.83
C HIS A 29 0.93 -7.19 0.33
N ARG A 30 0.16 -7.82 -0.56
CA ARG A 30 0.36 -7.72 -2.02
C ARG A 30 -0.13 -6.37 -2.57
N PHE A 31 -1.25 -5.87 -2.06
CA PHE A 31 -1.71 -4.53 -2.38
C PHE A 31 -0.72 -3.47 -1.88
N TYR A 32 -0.20 -3.66 -0.66
CA TYR A 32 0.82 -2.82 -0.07
C TYR A 32 2.03 -2.64 -0.98
N TYR A 33 2.60 -3.74 -1.49
CA TYR A 33 3.72 -3.72 -2.44
C TYR A 33 3.34 -3.42 -3.91
N GLY A 34 2.11 -2.94 -4.17
CA GLY A 34 1.71 -2.50 -5.51
C GLY A 34 1.45 -3.62 -6.51
N LYS A 35 1.00 -4.79 -6.04
CA LYS A 35 0.59 -5.93 -6.88
C LYS A 35 -0.94 -6.17 -6.80
N PRO A 36 -1.78 -5.21 -7.26
CA PRO A 36 -3.23 -5.23 -7.03
C PRO A 36 -3.95 -6.42 -7.67
N VAL A 37 -3.50 -6.86 -8.85
CA VAL A 37 -4.08 -8.04 -9.53
C VAL A 37 -3.89 -9.29 -8.67
N THR A 38 -2.64 -9.57 -8.26
CA THR A 38 -2.38 -10.74 -7.39
C THR A 38 -2.99 -10.57 -6.00
N GLY A 39 -3.07 -9.35 -5.46
CA GLY A 39 -3.77 -9.09 -4.20
C GLY A 39 -5.26 -9.43 -4.30
N THR A 40 -5.90 -9.10 -5.42
CA THR A 40 -7.33 -9.41 -5.66
C THR A 40 -7.56 -10.91 -5.81
N ILE A 41 -6.66 -11.61 -6.52
CA ILE A 41 -6.71 -13.07 -6.60
C ILE A 41 -6.59 -13.68 -5.19
N TRP A 42 -5.65 -13.20 -4.37
CA TRP A 42 -5.50 -13.65 -2.99
C TRP A 42 -6.78 -13.40 -2.18
N PHE A 43 -7.33 -12.19 -2.22
CA PHE A 43 -8.55 -11.84 -1.51
C PHE A 43 -9.73 -12.76 -1.86
N LEU A 44 -9.94 -13.05 -3.15
CA LEU A 44 -11.05 -13.89 -3.62
C LEU A 44 -10.83 -15.40 -3.36
N THR A 45 -9.59 -15.84 -3.16
CA THR A 45 -9.22 -17.25 -2.98
C THR A 45 -8.72 -17.58 -1.57
N LEU A 46 -8.83 -16.62 -0.64
CA LEU A 46 -8.26 -16.68 0.71
C LEU A 46 -6.76 -17.05 0.69
N GLY A 47 -6.00 -16.37 -0.16
CA GLY A 47 -4.56 -16.57 -0.34
C GLY A 47 -4.19 -17.81 -1.15
N LEU A 48 -5.11 -18.26 -1.99
CA LEU A 48 -5.09 -19.49 -2.78
C LEU A 48 -5.17 -20.78 -1.94
N PHE A 49 -6.20 -20.89 -1.09
CA PHE A 49 -6.42 -22.01 -0.17
C PHE A 49 -5.36 -22.14 0.93
N GLY A 50 -4.75 -21.02 1.34
CA GLY A 50 -3.79 -20.96 2.45
C GLY A 50 -2.34 -21.36 2.12
N ILE A 51 -2.10 -22.05 1.00
CA ILE A 51 -0.72 -22.40 0.59
C ILE A 51 0.04 -21.16 0.10
N GLY A 52 -0.62 -20.33 -0.74
CA GLY A 52 -0.01 -19.10 -1.24
C GLY A 52 0.38 -18.13 -0.11
N TRP A 53 -0.39 -18.11 0.98
CA TRP A 53 -0.06 -17.36 2.20
C TRP A 53 1.26 -17.83 2.84
N LEU A 54 1.55 -19.12 2.90
CA LEU A 54 2.84 -19.62 3.43
C LEU A 54 4.01 -19.24 2.52
N ILE A 55 3.83 -19.36 1.21
CA ILE A 55 4.85 -19.01 0.21
C ILE A 55 5.19 -17.53 0.28
N ASP A 56 4.20 -16.67 0.58
CA ASP A 56 4.40 -15.22 0.68
C ASP A 56 5.45 -14.81 1.71
N LEU A 57 5.70 -15.62 2.75
CA LEU A 57 6.76 -15.37 3.74
C LEU A 57 8.13 -15.16 3.06
N PHE A 58 8.40 -15.92 2.00
CA PHE A 58 9.64 -15.86 1.23
C PHE A 58 9.59 -14.84 0.10
N LEU A 59 8.39 -14.48 -0.38
CA LEU A 59 8.22 -13.53 -1.48
C LEU A 59 8.30 -12.07 -1.02
N ILE A 60 7.99 -11.77 0.24
CA ILE A 60 7.98 -10.40 0.78
C ILE A 60 9.26 -9.62 0.48
N PRO A 61 10.49 -10.13 0.74
CA PRO A 61 11.72 -9.41 0.42
C PRO A 61 11.89 -9.09 -1.07
N GLY A 62 11.39 -9.98 -1.95
CA GLY A 62 11.41 -9.76 -3.39
C GLY A 62 10.37 -8.74 -3.85
N MET A 63 9.19 -8.72 -3.23
CA MET A 63 8.14 -7.75 -3.52
C MET A 63 8.51 -6.35 -3.05
N ASP A 64 9.17 -6.26 -1.90
CA ASP A 64 9.71 -5.03 -1.33
C ASP A 64 10.74 -4.37 -2.25
N ARG A 65 11.75 -5.13 -2.68
CA ARG A 65 12.74 -4.64 -3.67
C ARG A 65 12.09 -4.19 -4.98
N GLN A 66 11.07 -4.90 -5.46
CA GLN A 66 10.33 -4.51 -6.66
C GLN A 66 9.55 -3.21 -6.46
N ALA A 67 8.99 -2.99 -5.27
CA ALA A 67 8.28 -1.76 -4.93
C ALA A 67 9.24 -0.56 -4.91
N ASP A 68 10.42 -0.70 -4.31
CA ASP A 68 11.45 0.36 -4.29
C ASP A 68 11.93 0.75 -5.69
N LEU A 69 12.01 -0.21 -6.61
CA LEU A 69 12.37 0.04 -8.00
C LEU A 69 11.25 0.71 -8.81
N ARG A 70 9.99 0.40 -8.48
CA ARG A 70 8.81 0.86 -9.24
C ARG A 70 8.28 2.21 -8.76
N PHE A 71 8.35 2.48 -7.47
CA PHE A 71 7.71 3.65 -6.87
C PHE A 71 8.73 4.71 -6.49
N ARG A 72 8.36 5.97 -6.72
CA ARG A 72 9.25 7.09 -6.44
C ARG A 72 9.19 7.48 -4.96
N ALA A 73 10.34 7.51 -4.31
CA ALA A 73 10.47 8.04 -2.95
C ALA A 73 10.13 9.54 -2.89
N GLY A 74 9.65 10.00 -1.73
CA GLY A 74 9.27 11.39 -1.54
C GLY A 74 8.63 11.65 -0.18
N PRO A 75 8.14 12.88 0.06
CA PRO A 75 7.72 13.33 1.39
C PRO A 75 6.42 12.68 1.91
N THR A 76 5.61 12.07 1.03
CA THR A 76 4.40 11.34 1.45
C THR A 76 4.76 9.88 1.68
N SER A 77 4.63 9.38 2.92
CA SER A 77 4.96 7.99 3.24
C SER A 77 3.90 7.03 2.68
N TYR A 78 4.33 6.04 1.90
CA TYR A 78 3.45 4.97 1.41
C TYR A 78 2.93 4.13 2.57
N THR A 79 3.81 3.78 3.50
CA THR A 79 3.48 3.04 4.72
C THR A 79 2.38 3.71 5.53
N LEU A 80 2.53 5.00 5.83
CA LEU A 80 1.53 5.73 6.61
C LEU A 80 0.22 5.86 5.84
N ALA A 81 0.27 6.13 4.53
CA ALA A 81 -0.93 6.19 3.69
C ALA A 81 -1.72 4.86 3.72
N TRP A 82 -1.03 3.73 3.70
CA TRP A 82 -1.63 2.39 3.82
C TRP A 82 -2.25 2.12 5.20
N ILE A 83 -1.57 2.50 6.28
CA ILE A 83 -2.12 2.41 7.64
C ILE A 83 -3.39 3.25 7.74
N LEU A 84 -3.36 4.50 7.24
CA LEU A 84 -4.52 5.38 7.23
C LEU A 84 -5.66 4.82 6.37
N LEU A 85 -5.37 4.23 5.20
CA LEU A 85 -6.40 3.58 4.37
C LEU A 85 -7.04 2.40 5.11
N THR A 86 -6.25 1.62 5.83
CA THR A 86 -6.73 0.40 6.52
C THR A 86 -7.67 0.74 7.68
N PHE A 87 -7.31 1.69 8.54
CA PHE A 87 -8.07 2.00 9.76
C PHE A 87 -9.04 3.18 9.62
N LEU A 88 -8.74 4.10 8.70
CA LEU A 88 -9.45 5.38 8.57
C LEU A 88 -9.87 5.66 7.12
N GLY A 89 -9.82 4.64 6.24
CA GLY A 89 -10.11 4.77 4.83
C GLY A 89 -11.55 5.19 4.53
N VAL A 90 -12.51 4.69 5.32
CA VAL A 90 -13.94 5.09 5.22
C VAL A 90 -14.15 6.58 5.44
N PHE A 91 -13.30 7.22 6.24
CA PHE A 91 -13.34 8.66 6.51
C PHE A 91 -12.51 9.47 5.49
N GLY A 92 -11.79 8.83 4.58
CA GLY A 92 -10.96 9.51 3.59
C GLY A 92 -9.68 10.15 4.13
N ILE A 93 -9.24 9.78 5.33
CA ILE A 93 -8.08 10.44 5.98
C ILE A 93 -6.79 10.18 5.20
N HIS A 94 -6.63 9.01 4.58
CA HIS A 94 -5.49 8.74 3.68
C HIS A 94 -5.45 9.69 2.48
N ARG A 95 -6.62 10.09 1.94
CA ARG A 95 -6.71 11.07 0.85
C ARG A 95 -6.33 12.47 1.33
N MET A 96 -6.78 12.87 2.51
CA MET A 96 -6.37 14.15 3.12
C MET A 96 -4.88 14.19 3.41
N TYR A 97 -4.30 13.09 3.91
CA TYR A 97 -2.85 12.94 4.10
C TYR A 97 -2.07 13.10 2.78
N MET A 98 -2.61 12.58 1.68
CA MET A 98 -2.05 12.83 0.34
C MET A 98 -2.29 14.25 -0.19
N GLY A 99 -2.98 15.13 0.54
CA GLY A 99 -3.33 16.50 0.14
C GLY A 99 -4.58 16.59 -0.76
N LYS A 100 -5.31 15.49 -0.96
CA LYS A 100 -6.52 15.43 -1.79
C LYS A 100 -7.78 15.76 -0.98
N TRP A 101 -7.81 16.95 -0.39
CA TRP A 101 -8.85 17.40 0.54
C TRP A 101 -10.27 17.25 0.02
N ILE A 102 -10.53 17.67 -1.23
CA ILE A 102 -11.86 17.58 -1.84
C ILE A 102 -12.35 16.13 -1.85
N THR A 103 -11.55 15.20 -2.38
CA THR A 103 -11.95 13.78 -2.41
C THR A 103 -11.97 13.12 -1.02
N GLY A 104 -11.16 13.59 -0.08
CA GLY A 104 -11.20 13.15 1.32
C GLY A 104 -12.49 13.57 2.02
N LEU A 105 -12.95 14.82 1.81
CA LEU A 105 -14.21 15.31 2.34
C LEU A 105 -15.39 14.55 1.73
N ILE A 106 -15.33 14.26 0.42
CA ILE A 106 -16.32 13.40 -0.24
C ILE A 106 -16.37 12.04 0.46
N TYR A 107 -15.23 11.40 0.71
CA TYR A 107 -15.19 10.12 1.42
C TYR A 107 -15.81 10.25 2.81
N LEU A 108 -15.49 11.31 3.56
CA LEU A 108 -16.03 11.55 4.89
C LEU A 108 -17.57 11.60 4.90
N VAL A 109 -18.19 12.32 3.96
CA VAL A 109 -19.66 12.47 3.92
C VAL A 109 -20.40 11.31 3.25
N THR A 110 -19.69 10.43 2.53
CA THR A 110 -20.27 9.31 1.77
C THR A 110 -19.87 7.93 2.29
N GLY A 111 -19.04 7.87 3.34
CA GLY A 111 -18.46 6.62 3.83
C GLY A 111 -17.52 5.97 2.82
N GLY A 112 -16.56 6.74 2.28
CA GLY A 112 -15.56 6.25 1.33
C GLY A 112 -16.07 6.07 -0.09
N LEU A 113 -17.14 6.78 -0.45
CA LEU A 113 -18.05 6.59 -1.57
C LEU A 113 -18.55 5.13 -1.65
N PHE A 114 -19.48 4.79 -0.75
CA PHE A 114 -20.15 3.48 -0.64
C PHE A 114 -19.16 2.29 -0.65
N LEU A 115 -18.01 2.44 0.01
CA LEU A 115 -16.91 1.46 0.09
C LEU A 115 -16.17 1.16 -1.24
N ILE A 116 -16.77 1.43 -2.40
CA ILE A 116 -16.15 1.21 -3.71
C ILE A 116 -14.90 2.08 -3.85
N GLY A 117 -14.93 3.31 -3.33
CA GLY A 117 -13.76 4.17 -3.32
C GLY A 117 -12.58 3.59 -2.53
N ILE A 118 -12.84 2.80 -1.49
CA ILE A 118 -11.79 2.12 -0.72
C ILE A 118 -11.15 1.04 -1.60
N LEU A 119 -11.93 0.24 -2.32
CA LEU A 119 -11.42 -0.78 -3.25
C LEU A 119 -10.58 -0.16 -4.37
N TYR A 120 -11.03 0.98 -4.90
CA TYR A 120 -10.27 1.74 -5.88
C TYR A 120 -8.92 2.21 -5.33
N ASP A 121 -8.89 2.69 -4.08
CA ASP A 121 -7.64 3.12 -3.45
C ASP A 121 -6.71 1.94 -3.12
N PHE A 122 -7.24 0.77 -2.72
CA PHE A 122 -6.44 -0.45 -2.58
C PHE A 122 -5.64 -0.78 -3.86
N TRP A 123 -6.23 -0.49 -5.02
CA TRP A 123 -5.59 -0.73 -6.31
C TRP A 123 -4.58 0.34 -6.72
N THR A 124 -4.88 1.60 -6.42
CA THR A 124 -4.23 2.74 -7.09
C THR A 124 -3.38 3.60 -6.15
N LEU A 125 -3.44 3.42 -4.83
CA LEU A 125 -2.78 4.30 -3.85
C LEU A 125 -1.28 4.47 -4.12
N ASN A 126 -0.56 3.38 -4.41
CA ASN A 126 0.88 3.44 -4.66
C ASN A 126 1.20 4.28 -5.91
N ASP A 127 0.46 4.08 -7.00
CA ASP A 127 0.65 4.87 -8.23
C ASP A 127 0.27 6.34 -7.99
N GLN A 128 -0.80 6.62 -7.23
CA GLN A 128 -1.21 7.98 -6.87
C GLN A 128 -0.11 8.74 -6.12
N ILE A 129 0.56 8.09 -5.16
CA ILE A 129 1.66 8.69 -4.39
C ILE A 129 2.90 8.87 -5.27
N SER A 130 3.28 7.86 -6.05
CA SER A 130 4.42 7.91 -6.96
C SER A 130 4.27 9.03 -7.99
N LEU A 131 3.09 9.18 -8.58
CA LEU A 131 2.77 10.28 -9.50
C LEU A 131 2.83 11.65 -8.82
N LYS A 132 2.37 11.77 -7.57
CA LYS A 132 2.49 13.01 -6.79
C LYS A 132 3.95 13.39 -6.55
N HIS A 133 4.80 12.41 -6.21
CA HIS A 133 6.23 12.63 -6.03
C HIS A 133 6.92 13.00 -7.35
N ALA A 134 6.55 12.36 -8.46
CA ALA A 134 7.08 12.71 -9.78
C ALA A 134 6.74 14.15 -10.18
N ARG A 135 5.51 14.62 -9.91
CA ARG A 135 5.08 16.01 -10.21
C ARG A 135 5.74 17.07 -9.35
N ARG A 136 6.14 16.75 -8.10
CA ARG A 136 6.85 17.68 -7.20
C ARG A 136 8.35 17.75 -7.47
N GLY A 137 8.91 16.76 -8.14
CA GLY A 137 10.32 16.71 -8.53
C GLY A 137 10.61 17.29 -9.92
N LEU A 138 9.61 17.92 -10.53
CA LEU A 138 9.70 18.89 -11.64
C LEU A 138 9.57 20.29 -11.03
#